data_AF-A0A940RN95-F1
#
_entry.id   AF-A0A940RN95-F1
#
_cell.length_a   1.000
_cell.length_b   1.000
_cell.length_c   1.000
_cell.angle_alpha   90.00
_cell.angle_beta   90.00
_cell.angle_gamma   90.00
#
_symmetry.space_group_name_H-M   'P 1'
#
loop_
_entity.id
_entity.type
_entity.pdbx_description
1 polymer ?
#
loop_
_entity_poly.entity_id
_entity_poly.type
_entity_poly.pdbx_seq_one_letter_code
_entity_poly.pdbx_strand_id
1 'polypeptide(L)'
;LQVPRGDRTGQVIEPYLTDQWFVKMDGLAKRGLDLVESGDVKFVPPNWINTYRHWMENIQDWCISRQLWWGHRIPAWFDESGTCYVGRSESEVRAKNSLSADYPLTQDSDVLETWFSSQLWPFSTLGWPDADAMAQRGFDRYLPSSVLVTGFDIIFFWVARMIMATDSFTGKVPFRDVYITGLIRDAQG
;
A
#
# COMPACT_ATOMS: atom_id res chain seq x y z
N LEU A 1 -17.33 23.62 -13.91
CA LEU A 1 -16.78 22.92 -12.73
C LEU A 1 -17.12 21.45 -12.87
N GLN A 2 -16.13 20.56 -12.97
CA GLN A 2 -16.36 19.12 -13.02
C GLN A 2 -16.67 18.63 -11.60
N VAL A 3 -17.83 17.99 -11.40
CA VAL A 3 -18.24 17.48 -10.08
C VAL A 3 -17.53 16.14 -9.84
N PRO A 4 -16.79 15.96 -8.73
CA PRO A 4 -16.11 14.71 -8.45
C PRO A 4 -17.13 13.59 -8.20
N ARG A 5 -16.86 12.41 -8.76
CA ARG A 5 -17.70 11.22 -8.64
C ARG A 5 -16.87 10.01 -8.24
N GLY A 6 -17.44 9.13 -7.43
CA GLY A 6 -16.81 7.89 -7.03
C GLY A 6 -16.62 6.95 -8.21
N ASP A 7 -15.42 6.41 -8.37
CA ASP A 7 -15.05 5.53 -9.49
C ASP A 7 -15.93 4.27 -9.59
N ARG A 8 -16.38 3.72 -8.45
CA ARG A 8 -17.15 2.47 -8.41
C ARG A 8 -18.65 2.63 -8.61
N THR A 9 -19.24 3.70 -8.07
CA THR A 9 -20.71 3.89 -8.05
C THR A 9 -21.18 5.00 -8.98
N GLY A 10 -20.25 5.85 -9.45
CA GLY A 10 -20.56 7.07 -10.18
C GLY A 10 -21.28 8.13 -9.34
N GLN A 11 -21.49 7.93 -8.03
CA GLN A 11 -22.18 8.90 -7.17
C GLN A 11 -21.30 10.13 -6.91
N VAL A 12 -21.93 11.28 -6.67
CA VAL A 12 -21.20 12.52 -6.32
C VAL A 12 -20.50 12.33 -4.99
N ILE A 13 -19.22 12.71 -4.91
CA ILE A 13 -18.43 12.65 -3.68
C ILE A 13 -18.73 13.89 -2.85
N GLU A 14 -19.03 13.68 -1.57
CA GLU A 14 -19.14 14.74 -0.56
C GLU A 14 -17.85 14.80 0.27
N PRO A 15 -17.16 15.95 0.33
CA PRO A 15 -16.06 16.15 1.27
C PRO A 15 -16.60 16.21 2.70
N TYR A 16 -16.07 15.35 3.58
CA TYR A 16 -16.47 15.30 4.99
C TYR A 16 -15.24 15.16 5.89
N LEU A 17 -15.23 15.89 7.02
CA LEU A 17 -14.14 15.83 7.99
C LEU A 17 -14.40 14.68 8.96
N THR A 18 -13.51 13.70 8.97
CA THR A 18 -13.55 12.53 9.86
C THR A 18 -12.14 12.16 10.27
N ASP A 19 -12.00 11.52 11.42
CA ASP A 19 -10.75 10.89 11.82
C ASP A 19 -10.50 9.67 10.93
N GLN A 20 -9.30 9.60 10.34
CA GLN A 20 -8.90 8.54 9.41
C GLN A 20 -7.42 8.21 9.63
N TRP A 21 -7.02 7.02 9.18
CA TRP A 21 -5.64 6.57 9.20
C TRP A 21 -4.90 7.01 7.94
N PHE A 22 -3.79 7.71 8.14
CA PHE A 22 -2.94 8.18 7.05
C PHE A 22 -1.52 7.62 7.14
N VAL A 23 -0.94 7.32 5.98
CA VAL A 23 0.49 7.07 5.83
C VAL A 23 1.16 8.33 5.32
N LYS A 24 2.20 8.78 6.02
CA LYS A 24 3.02 9.91 5.59
C LYS A 24 3.82 9.55 4.34
N MET A 25 3.61 10.26 3.23
CA MET A 25 4.16 9.84 1.93
C MET A 25 5.47 10.49 1.54
N ASP A 26 5.80 11.69 2.04
CA ASP A 26 6.98 12.46 1.59
C ASP A 26 8.28 11.65 1.53
N GLY A 27 8.58 10.90 2.60
CA GLY A 27 9.81 10.11 2.70
C GLY A 27 9.79 8.87 1.81
N LEU A 28 8.67 8.15 1.79
CA LEU A 28 8.50 6.97 0.95
C LEU A 28 8.58 7.34 -0.53
N ALA A 29 7.93 8.44 -0.91
CA ALA A 29 7.86 8.86 -2.28
C ALA A 29 9.21 9.33 -2.81
N LYS A 30 9.96 10.09 -2.00
CA LYS A 30 11.33 10.46 -2.34
C LYS A 30 12.20 9.24 -2.62
N ARG A 31 12.21 8.24 -1.73
CA ARG A 31 13.02 7.03 -1.95
C ARG A 31 12.54 6.24 -3.18
N GLY A 32 11.23 6.12 -3.37
CA GLY A 32 10.66 5.45 -4.54
C GLY A 32 11.09 6.14 -5.85
N LEU A 33 11.10 7.47 -5.86
CA LEU A 33 11.60 8.25 -6.98
C LEU A 33 13.09 8.01 -7.22
N ASP A 34 13.91 8.07 -6.18
CA ASP A 34 15.36 7.87 -6.27
C ASP A 34 15.71 6.50 -6.89
N LEU A 35 14.98 5.42 -6.53
CA LEU A 35 15.18 4.07 -7.09
C LEU A 35 14.86 3.96 -8.58
N VAL A 36 13.93 4.77 -9.08
CA VAL A 36 13.58 4.79 -10.51
C VAL A 36 14.56 5.68 -11.27
N GLU A 37 14.94 6.84 -10.71
CA GLU A 37 15.91 7.76 -11.33
C GLU A 37 17.33 7.18 -11.37
N SER A 38 17.72 6.37 -10.37
CA SER A 38 19.01 5.66 -10.36
C SER A 38 19.09 4.55 -11.42
N GLY A 39 17.93 4.08 -11.89
CA GLY A 39 17.82 2.93 -12.80
C GLY A 39 17.82 1.58 -12.09
N ASP A 40 17.65 1.51 -10.77
CA ASP A 40 17.43 0.25 -10.04
C ASP A 40 16.09 -0.40 -10.44
N VAL A 41 15.10 0.44 -10.79
CA VAL A 41 13.85 0.04 -11.43
C VAL A 41 13.70 0.77 -12.77
N LYS A 42 13.48 0.03 -13.86
CA LYS A 42 13.40 0.58 -15.22
C LYS A 42 12.02 0.39 -15.82
N PHE A 43 11.41 1.46 -16.30
CA PHE A 43 10.17 1.38 -17.07
C PHE A 43 10.43 1.03 -18.53
N VAL A 44 9.58 0.17 -19.09
CA VAL A 44 9.58 -0.23 -20.49
C VAL A 44 8.16 -0.06 -21.02
N PRO A 45 7.88 0.88 -21.95
CA PRO A 45 8.83 1.83 -22.52
C PRO A 45 9.33 2.93 -21.54
N PRO A 46 10.53 3.51 -21.75
CA PRO A 46 11.15 4.43 -20.79
C PRO A 46 10.36 5.71 -20.48
N ASN A 47 9.49 6.17 -21.38
CA ASN A 47 8.74 7.42 -21.19
C ASN A 47 7.79 7.40 -19.98
N TRP A 48 7.40 6.22 -19.48
CA TRP A 48 6.55 6.10 -18.29
C TRP A 48 7.21 6.62 -17.01
N ILE A 49 8.55 6.77 -17.00
CA ILE A 49 9.26 7.45 -15.92
C ILE A 49 8.72 8.87 -15.67
N ASN A 50 8.30 9.58 -16.71
CA ASN A 50 7.81 10.96 -16.57
C ASN A 50 6.46 10.99 -15.85
N THR A 51 5.57 10.05 -16.18
CA THR A 51 4.28 9.88 -15.48
C THR A 51 4.52 9.50 -14.03
N TYR A 52 5.42 8.54 -13.79
CA TYR A 52 5.80 8.14 -12.45
C TYR A 52 6.33 9.33 -11.64
N ARG A 53 7.35 10.04 -12.14
CA ARG A 53 7.95 11.22 -11.52
C ARG A 53 6.91 12.27 -11.13
N HIS A 54 6.05 12.64 -12.08
CA HIS A 54 4.99 13.63 -11.83
C HIS A 54 4.10 13.24 -10.63
N TRP A 55 3.72 11.96 -10.53
CA TRP A 55 2.92 11.50 -9.39
C TRP A 55 3.69 11.51 -8.07
N MET A 56 4.96 11.08 -8.10
CA MET A 56 5.78 10.98 -6.89
C MET A 56 6.12 12.35 -6.31
N GLU A 57 6.32 13.36 -7.16
CA GLU A 57 6.61 14.75 -6.75
C GLU A 57 5.39 15.46 -6.15
N ASN A 58 4.17 15.05 -6.49
CA ASN A 58 2.92 15.72 -6.09
C ASN A 58 2.07 14.88 -5.13
N ILE A 59 2.61 13.75 -4.64
CA ILE A 59 1.88 12.82 -3.79
C ILE A 59 1.45 13.50 -2.49
N GLN A 60 0.29 13.09 -1.98
CA GLN A 60 -0.23 13.52 -0.68
C GLN A 60 -0.22 12.34 0.29
N ASP A 61 -0.33 12.64 1.58
CA ASP A 61 -0.50 11.62 2.61
C ASP A 61 -1.69 10.71 2.29
N TRP A 62 -1.45 9.41 2.40
CA TRP A 62 -2.34 8.41 1.86
C TRP A 62 -3.33 7.95 2.95
N CYS A 63 -4.61 8.27 2.76
CA CYS A 63 -5.69 7.74 3.59
C CYS A 63 -5.87 6.23 3.33
N ILE A 64 -5.54 5.40 4.33
CA ILE A 64 -5.53 3.93 4.23
C ILE A 64 -6.72 3.26 4.92
N SER A 65 -7.52 3.98 5.70
CA SER A 65 -8.74 3.44 6.33
C SER A 65 -9.94 3.53 5.42
N ARG A 66 -10.84 2.54 5.50
CA ARG A 66 -12.08 2.47 4.73
C ARG A 66 -13.20 1.97 5.63
N GLN A 67 -14.34 2.64 5.57
CA GLN A 67 -15.58 2.26 6.26
C GLN A 67 -16.33 1.21 5.42
N LEU A 68 -15.65 0.11 5.12
CA LEU A 68 -16.15 -1.01 4.33
C LEU A 68 -16.17 -2.28 5.18
N TRP A 69 -17.01 -3.23 4.79
CA TRP A 69 -17.07 -4.53 5.49
C TRP A 69 -15.99 -5.50 5.01
N TRP A 70 -15.49 -5.30 3.79
CA TRP A 70 -14.47 -6.16 3.20
C TRP A 70 -13.09 -5.51 3.24
N GLY A 71 -12.16 -6.16 3.92
CA GLY A 71 -10.76 -5.76 4.00
C GLY A 71 -10.11 -6.30 5.27
N HIS A 72 -8.82 -6.04 5.43
CA HIS A 72 -8.11 -6.39 6.66
C HIS A 72 -8.45 -5.36 7.73
N ARG A 73 -9.03 -5.80 8.86
CA ARG A 73 -9.31 -4.90 9.98
C ARG A 73 -8.06 -4.20 10.46
N ILE A 74 -8.16 -2.89 10.70
CA ILE A 74 -7.04 -2.10 11.19
C ILE A 74 -6.63 -2.65 12.57
N PRO A 75 -5.34 -2.95 12.80
CA PRO A 75 -4.84 -3.49 14.05
C PRO A 75 -4.64 -2.37 15.10
N ALA A 76 -5.71 -1.62 15.38
CA ALA A 76 -5.76 -0.56 16.38
C ALA A 76 -6.94 -0.80 17.33
N TRP A 77 -6.72 -0.61 18.62
CA TRP A 77 -7.72 -0.74 19.68
C TRP A 77 -7.83 0.56 20.44
N PHE A 78 -9.03 0.88 20.88
CA PHE A 78 -9.33 2.06 21.66
C PHE A 78 -9.92 1.66 23.01
N ASP A 79 -9.51 2.34 24.07
CA ASP A 79 -10.20 2.26 25.36
C ASP A 79 -11.39 3.24 25.40
N GLU A 80 -12.13 3.23 26.52
CA GLU A 80 -13.28 4.12 26.73
C GLU A 80 -12.92 5.61 26.76
N SER A 81 -11.66 5.95 27.00
CA SER A 81 -11.16 7.34 26.96
C SER A 81 -10.76 7.80 25.55
N GLY A 82 -10.75 6.88 24.58
CA GLY A 82 -10.30 7.14 23.22
C GLY A 82 -8.79 7.02 23.02
N THR A 83 -8.04 6.47 24.00
CA THR A 83 -6.61 6.22 23.82
C THR A 83 -6.41 5.08 22.83
N CYS A 84 -5.55 5.30 21.84
CA CYS A 84 -5.27 4.33 20.79
C CYS A 84 -4.07 3.43 21.12
N TYR A 85 -4.23 2.12 20.90
CA TYR A 85 -3.20 1.11 21.07
C TYR A 85 -3.07 0.25 19.80
N VAL A 86 -1.87 0.07 19.28
CA VAL A 86 -1.62 -0.66 18.02
C VAL A 86 -0.83 -1.96 18.28
N GLY A 87 -1.27 -3.08 17.70
CA GLY A 87 -0.60 -4.38 17.86
C GLY A 87 -1.16 -5.45 16.92
N ARG A 88 -0.48 -6.57 16.70
CA ARG A 88 -0.98 -7.61 15.75
C ARG A 88 -2.21 -8.36 16.29
N SER A 89 -2.45 -8.26 17.59
CA SER A 89 -3.64 -8.80 18.26
C SER A 89 -3.92 -8.02 19.54
N GLU A 90 -5.14 -8.17 20.07
CA GLU A 90 -5.51 -7.60 21.36
C GLU A 90 -4.62 -8.14 22.49
N SER A 91 -4.26 -9.42 22.45
CA SER A 91 -3.35 -10.03 23.44
C SER A 91 -1.98 -9.35 23.46
N GLU A 92 -1.45 -8.98 22.29
CA GLU A 92 -0.19 -8.24 22.17
C GLU A 92 -0.34 -6.81 22.71
N VAL A 93 -1.46 -6.14 22.41
CA VAL A 93 -1.75 -4.81 22.95
C VAL A 93 -1.81 -4.83 24.47
N ARG A 94 -2.54 -5.78 25.06
CA ARG A 94 -2.66 -5.93 26.51
C ARG A 94 -1.31 -6.19 27.16
N ALA A 95 -0.53 -7.12 26.61
CA ALA A 95 0.79 -7.46 27.12
C ALA A 95 1.77 -6.28 27.07
N LYS A 96 1.84 -5.55 25.93
CA LYS A 96 2.75 -4.41 25.76
C LYS A 96 2.44 -3.23 26.68
N ASN A 97 1.18 -3.05 27.02
CA ASN A 97 0.70 -1.90 27.80
C ASN A 97 0.34 -2.29 29.24
N SER A 98 0.65 -3.53 29.67
CA SER A 98 0.32 -4.05 31.01
C SER A 98 -1.16 -3.89 31.39
N LEU A 99 -2.06 -4.05 30.41
CA LEU A 99 -3.50 -3.93 30.62
C LEU A 99 -4.06 -5.26 31.14
N SER A 100 -4.94 -5.19 32.14
CA SER A 100 -5.64 -6.35 32.67
C SER A 100 -6.59 -6.95 31.61
N ALA A 101 -7.02 -8.20 31.81
CA ALA A 101 -7.90 -8.88 30.85
C ALA A 101 -9.30 -8.25 30.78
N ASP A 102 -9.76 -7.64 31.87
CA ASP A 102 -11.04 -6.94 32.01
C ASP A 102 -10.99 -5.47 31.57
N TYR A 103 -9.82 -4.94 31.21
CA TYR A 103 -9.70 -3.59 30.71
C TYR A 103 -10.46 -3.45 29.36
N PRO A 104 -11.41 -2.52 29.22
CA PRO A 104 -12.24 -2.41 28.04
C PRO A 104 -11.41 -1.93 26.84
N LEU A 105 -11.39 -2.73 25.78
CA LEU A 105 -10.77 -2.39 24.50
C LEU A 105 -11.73 -2.73 23.36
N THR A 106 -11.84 -1.81 22.41
CA THR A 106 -12.60 -2.02 21.18
C THR A 106 -11.68 -1.82 19.99
N GLN A 107 -11.55 -2.84 19.14
CA GLN A 107 -10.78 -2.71 17.90
C GLN A 107 -11.51 -1.80 16.91
N ASP A 108 -10.77 -0.97 16.18
CA ASP A 108 -11.24 -0.10 15.11
C ASP A 108 -12.09 -0.88 14.09
N SER A 109 -13.29 -0.38 13.79
CA SER A 109 -14.21 -1.02 12.84
C SER A 109 -13.75 -0.89 11.39
N ASP A 110 -12.86 0.05 11.10
CA ASP A 110 -12.36 0.29 9.75
C ASP A 110 -11.48 -0.86 9.24
N VAL A 111 -11.46 -0.98 7.93
CA VAL A 111 -10.57 -1.90 7.21
C VAL A 111 -9.54 -1.12 6.41
N LEU A 112 -8.40 -1.75 6.17
CA LEU A 112 -7.36 -1.25 5.30
C LEU A 112 -7.83 -1.27 3.85
N GLU A 113 -7.54 -0.21 3.11
CA GLU A 113 -7.77 -0.12 1.67
C GLU A 113 -7.09 -1.27 0.90
N THR A 114 -7.74 -1.78 -0.15
CA THR A 114 -7.21 -2.87 -0.99
C THR A 114 -5.79 -2.60 -1.51
N TRP A 115 -5.48 -1.37 -1.93
CA TRP A 115 -4.13 -1.03 -2.39
C TRP A 115 -3.07 -1.14 -1.28
N PHE A 116 -3.47 -1.04 0.00
CA PHE A 116 -2.58 -1.19 1.14
C PHE A 116 -2.11 -2.63 1.35
N SER A 117 -2.91 -3.63 0.99
CA SER A 117 -2.44 -5.03 0.96
C SER A 117 -1.76 -5.36 -0.37
N SER A 118 -2.27 -4.86 -1.50
CA SER A 118 -1.70 -5.13 -2.83
C SER A 118 -0.26 -4.65 -2.99
N GLN A 119 0.17 -3.60 -2.26
CA GLN A 119 1.56 -3.13 -2.29
C GLN A 119 2.57 -4.16 -1.74
N LEU A 120 2.11 -5.12 -0.92
CA LEU A 120 2.95 -6.13 -0.28
C LEU A 120 3.22 -7.33 -1.19
N TRP A 121 2.55 -7.39 -2.35
CA TRP A 121 2.59 -8.53 -3.29
C TRP A 121 3.99 -9.07 -3.61
N PRO A 122 5.02 -8.22 -3.88
CA PRO A 122 6.33 -8.71 -4.30
C PRO A 122 7.03 -9.61 -3.28
N PHE A 123 6.67 -9.51 -2.00
CA PHE A 123 7.39 -10.17 -0.91
C PHE A 123 6.50 -10.97 0.04
N SER A 124 5.23 -10.60 0.21
CA SER A 124 4.28 -11.38 1.03
C SER A 124 3.99 -12.77 0.45
N THR A 125 3.98 -12.87 -0.89
CA THR A 125 3.83 -14.15 -1.60
C THR A 125 5.02 -15.09 -1.37
N LEU A 126 6.20 -14.51 -1.10
CA LEU A 126 7.44 -15.21 -0.78
C LEU A 126 7.60 -15.53 0.71
N GLY A 127 6.52 -15.53 1.49
CA GLY A 127 6.51 -15.98 2.89
C GLY A 127 6.81 -14.90 3.92
N TRP A 128 7.11 -13.67 3.50
CA TRP A 128 7.31 -12.56 4.44
C TRP A 128 6.05 -12.34 5.30
N PRO A 129 6.18 -12.04 6.61
CA PRO A 129 7.42 -11.78 7.35
C PRO A 129 8.02 -12.99 8.08
N ASP A 130 7.54 -14.21 7.82
CA ASP A 130 7.98 -15.41 8.54
C ASP A 130 9.29 -15.97 7.95
N ALA A 131 10.34 -16.06 8.77
CA ALA A 131 11.69 -16.42 8.32
C ALA A 131 11.76 -17.84 7.72
N ASP A 132 11.05 -18.80 8.30
CA ASP A 132 11.04 -20.19 7.83
C ASP A 132 10.29 -20.29 6.50
N ALA A 133 9.14 -19.61 6.40
CA ALA A 133 8.37 -19.52 5.16
C ALA A 133 9.16 -18.78 4.06
N MET A 134 9.89 -17.72 4.41
CA MET A 134 10.77 -16.98 3.50
C MET A 134 11.89 -17.86 2.94
N ALA A 135 12.55 -18.63 3.80
CA ALA A 135 13.57 -19.59 3.37
C ALA A 135 12.97 -20.66 2.46
N GLN A 136 11.83 -21.25 2.84
CA GLN A 136 11.16 -22.30 2.09
C GLN A 136 10.67 -21.82 0.71
N ARG A 137 10.16 -20.58 0.61
CA ARG A 137 9.62 -20.00 -0.63
C ARG A 137 10.65 -19.25 -1.45
N GLY A 138 11.90 -19.18 -0.99
CA GLY A 138 13.01 -18.61 -1.72
C GLY A 138 13.00 -17.08 -1.80
N PHE A 139 12.60 -16.40 -0.73
CA PHE A 139 12.59 -14.93 -0.64
C PHE A 139 13.88 -14.29 -1.16
N ASP A 140 15.04 -14.75 -0.70
CA ASP A 140 16.33 -14.19 -1.09
C ASP A 140 16.75 -14.51 -2.52
N ARG A 141 16.13 -15.53 -3.13
CA ARG A 141 16.36 -15.90 -4.52
C ARG A 141 15.48 -15.12 -5.49
N TYR A 142 14.24 -14.84 -5.10
CA TYR A 142 13.20 -14.33 -6.01
C TYR A 142 12.85 -12.85 -5.80
N LEU A 143 13.37 -12.21 -4.74
CA LEU A 143 13.27 -10.76 -4.53
C LEU A 143 14.66 -10.08 -4.70
N PRO A 144 14.84 -9.15 -5.65
CA PRO A 144 13.87 -8.63 -6.61
C PRO A 144 13.50 -9.63 -7.71
N SER A 145 12.26 -9.55 -8.20
CA SER A 145 11.84 -10.24 -9.41
C SER A 145 12.44 -9.58 -10.67
N SER A 146 12.41 -10.25 -11.82
CA SER A 146 12.99 -9.69 -13.05
C SER A 146 12.08 -8.63 -13.69
N VAL A 147 10.82 -8.99 -13.97
CA VAL A 147 9.90 -8.14 -14.73
C VAL A 147 8.52 -8.15 -14.08
N LEU A 148 7.95 -6.97 -13.83
CA LEU A 148 6.52 -6.78 -13.60
C LEU A 148 5.85 -6.41 -14.92
N VAL A 149 4.77 -7.11 -15.30
CA VAL A 149 3.96 -6.80 -16.48
C VAL A 149 2.61 -6.26 -16.03
N THR A 150 2.23 -5.05 -16.47
CA THR A 150 0.96 -4.42 -16.07
C THR A 150 0.50 -3.33 -17.05
N GLY A 151 -0.77 -2.91 -16.96
CA GLY A 151 -1.29 -1.71 -17.63
C GLY A 151 -0.80 -0.41 -16.98
N PHE A 152 -0.83 0.68 -17.75
CA PHE A 152 -0.40 2.01 -17.30
C PHE A 152 -1.37 2.67 -16.29
N ASP A 153 -2.62 2.22 -16.26
CA ASP A 153 -3.72 2.71 -15.44
C ASP A 153 -3.48 2.56 -13.94
N ILE A 154 -2.63 1.62 -13.53
CA ILE A 154 -2.32 1.33 -12.13
C ILE A 154 -0.86 1.57 -11.75
N ILE A 155 -0.11 2.36 -12.54
CA ILE A 155 1.27 2.77 -12.19
C ILE A 155 1.29 3.44 -10.81
N PHE A 156 0.39 4.40 -10.58
CA PHE A 156 0.34 5.14 -9.31
C PHE A 156 -0.18 4.30 -8.15
N PHE A 157 -1.31 3.61 -8.35
CA PHE A 157 -2.00 2.89 -7.28
C PHE A 157 -1.28 1.62 -6.85
N TRP A 158 -0.54 0.97 -7.77
CA TRP A 158 0.06 -0.33 -7.50
C TRP A 158 1.58 -0.35 -7.68
N VAL A 159 2.09 -0.01 -8.86
CA VAL A 159 3.53 -0.11 -9.15
C VAL A 159 4.34 0.76 -8.18
N ALA A 160 3.97 2.03 -8.03
CA ALA A 160 4.64 2.95 -7.12
C ALA A 160 4.55 2.50 -5.66
N ARG A 161 3.39 2.00 -5.23
CA ARG A 161 3.20 1.49 -3.88
C ARG A 161 4.07 0.26 -3.61
N MET A 162 4.18 -0.68 -4.55
CA MET A 162 5.07 -1.83 -4.44
C MET A 162 6.54 -1.44 -4.35
N ILE A 163 6.99 -0.45 -5.13
CA ILE A 163 8.37 0.07 -5.07
C ILE A 163 8.66 0.61 -3.67
N MET A 164 7.83 1.53 -3.19
CA MET A 164 8.00 2.16 -1.87
C MET A 164 7.94 1.15 -0.72
N ALA A 165 6.95 0.25 -0.72
CA ALA A 165 6.75 -0.70 0.36
C ALA A 165 7.89 -1.72 0.43
N THR A 166 8.29 -2.29 -0.71
CA THR A 166 9.36 -3.30 -0.74
C THR A 166 10.67 -2.70 -0.26
N ASP A 167 11.01 -1.50 -0.73
CA ASP A 167 12.19 -0.78 -0.29
C ASP A 167 12.12 -0.44 1.22
N SER A 168 10.97 0.01 1.71
CA SER A 168 10.78 0.35 3.13
C SER A 168 10.89 -0.86 4.07
N PHE A 169 10.34 -2.01 3.69
CA PHE A 169 10.31 -3.20 4.56
C PHE A 169 11.50 -4.13 4.38
N THR A 170 12.13 -4.13 3.21
CA THR A 170 13.15 -5.14 2.85
C THR A 170 14.50 -4.54 2.45
N GLY A 171 14.56 -3.24 2.14
CA GLY A 171 15.76 -2.60 1.59
C GLY A 171 16.12 -3.05 0.17
N LYS A 172 15.21 -3.75 -0.53
CA LYS A 172 15.35 -4.22 -1.92
C LYS A 172 14.28 -3.56 -2.79
N VAL A 173 14.49 -3.55 -4.10
CA VAL A 173 13.43 -3.22 -5.08
C VAL A 173 12.50 -4.43 -5.30
N PRO A 174 11.24 -4.24 -5.73
CA PRO A 174 10.32 -5.36 -5.99
C PRO A 174 10.61 -6.11 -7.30
N PHE A 175 11.06 -5.37 -8.32
CA PHE A 175 11.31 -5.83 -9.68
C PHE A 175 12.38 -4.94 -10.31
N ARG A 176 13.11 -5.46 -11.30
CA ARG A 176 14.12 -4.70 -12.04
C ARG A 176 13.50 -3.93 -13.20
N ASP A 177 12.61 -4.56 -13.95
CA ASP A 177 11.93 -3.95 -15.10
C ASP A 177 10.41 -3.91 -14.88
N VAL A 178 9.77 -2.81 -15.30
CA VAL A 178 8.32 -2.62 -15.35
C VAL A 178 7.89 -2.52 -16.80
N TYR A 179 7.35 -3.61 -17.34
CA TYR A 179 6.83 -3.66 -18.69
C TYR A 179 5.37 -3.23 -18.72
N ILE A 180 5.11 -2.10 -19.36
CA ILE A 180 3.80 -1.48 -19.46
C ILE A 180 3.12 -1.87 -20.77
N THR A 181 1.95 -2.50 -20.66
CA THR A 181 1.09 -2.83 -21.80
C THR A 181 0.08 -1.72 -22.08
N GLY A 182 -0.51 -1.75 -23.27
CA GLY A 182 -1.73 -1.00 -23.56
C GLY A 182 -2.96 -1.58 -22.82
N LEU A 183 -4.08 -0.87 -22.92
CA LEU A 183 -5.39 -1.37 -22.49
C LEU A 183 -6.15 -1.88 -23.71
N ILE A 184 -6.70 -3.09 -23.61
CA ILE A 184 -7.62 -3.59 -24.62
C ILE A 184 -8.96 -2.88 -24.43
N ARG A 185 -9.48 -2.29 -25.50
CA ARG A 185 -10.73 -1.54 -25.52
C ARG A 185 -11.74 -2.20 -26.44
N ASP A 186 -13.01 -1.80 -26.32
CA ASP A 186 -14.04 -2.27 -27.23
C ASP A 186 -13.92 -1.59 -28.61
N ALA A 187 -14.83 -1.90 -29.53
CA ALA A 187 -14.80 -1.36 -30.89
C ALA A 187 -15.03 0.16 -30.97
N GLN A 188 -15.53 0.80 -29.91
CA GLN A 188 -15.83 2.22 -29.82
C GLN A 188 -14.71 3.01 -29.12
N GLY A 189 -13.76 2.32 -28.48
CA GLY A 189 -12.57 2.90 -27.86
C GLY A 189 -12.68 3.02 -26.35
#